data_AF-A0A950CQL2-F1
#
_entry.id   AF-A0A950CQL2-F1
#
_cell.length_a   1.000
_cell.length_b   1.000
_cell.length_c   1.000
_cell.angle_alpha   90.00
_cell.angle_beta   90.00
_cell.angle_gamma   90.00
#
_symmetry.space_group_name_H-M   'P 1'
#
loop_
_entity.id
_entity.type
_entity.pdbx_description
1 polymer ?
#
loop_
_entity_poly.entity_id
_entity_poly.type
_entity_poly.pdbx_seq_one_letter_code
_entity_poly.pdbx_strand_id
1 'polypeptide(L)'
;MSLRIPASTYRLQLNRSFTLEQAAELTDYLYDLGISDCYTSPLTVARADSMHGYDVIDHGRLNPELGGEEQFLKFARAVAGKGMGLLVDIVPNHMCIVDSFNRWWFDVLENGPSSRFARFFDIDWDPPKDSLTNKVLLPVLGDQYGRLLENQEIKIVYHGGAFEAHYYHLRLPIAPRTWTWMLAPSRERLVERLGESHPDVMELESIMTAINHLPLRTETDAERVRERQREKEIIKSRLSTLVESNAMVSSALQESLEELNGVRGDPRSFDRLEGLLAEQAYRLSFW
;
A
#
# COMPACT_ATOMS: atom_id res chain seq x y z
N MET A 1 -20.81 7.91 -36.52
CA MET A 1 -19.66 7.03 -36.79
C MET A 1 -20.19 5.63 -37.03
N SER A 2 -19.76 4.96 -38.11
CA SER A 2 -20.02 3.54 -38.29
C SER A 2 -19.26 2.72 -37.25
N LEU A 3 -19.82 1.58 -36.84
CA LEU A 3 -19.16 0.63 -35.96
C LEU A 3 -17.85 0.15 -36.61
N ARG A 4 -16.71 0.25 -35.91
CA ARG A 4 -15.43 -0.34 -36.37
C ARG A 4 -15.42 -1.81 -36.00
N ILE A 5 -15.27 -2.68 -37.00
CA ILE A 5 -15.07 -4.11 -36.82
C ILE A 5 -13.65 -4.42 -37.33
N PRO A 6 -12.72 -4.85 -36.47
CA PRO A 6 -11.37 -5.19 -36.91
C PRO A 6 -11.39 -6.31 -37.96
N ALA A 7 -10.65 -6.14 -39.05
CA ALA A 7 -10.43 -7.18 -40.05
C ALA A 7 -9.29 -8.13 -39.64
N SER A 8 -8.26 -7.59 -38.99
CA SER A 8 -7.12 -8.33 -38.43
C SER A 8 -6.57 -7.59 -37.21
N THR A 9 -6.16 -8.33 -36.19
CA THR A 9 -5.53 -7.74 -34.99
C THR A 9 -4.09 -8.23 -34.86
N TYR A 10 -3.19 -7.37 -34.40
CA TYR A 10 -1.81 -7.73 -34.08
C TYR A 10 -1.52 -7.47 -32.60
N ARG A 11 -1.18 -8.52 -31.85
CA ARG A 11 -0.92 -8.42 -30.41
C ARG A 11 0.47 -7.86 -30.12
N LEU A 12 0.52 -6.77 -29.36
CA LEU A 12 1.71 -6.09 -28.87
C LEU A 12 1.86 -6.35 -27.38
N GLN A 13 2.93 -7.05 -26.99
CA GLN A 13 3.25 -7.36 -25.60
C GLN A 13 4.16 -6.26 -25.03
N LEU A 14 3.54 -5.20 -24.54
CA LEU A 14 4.24 -4.02 -24.04
C LEU A 14 4.81 -4.26 -22.64
N ASN A 15 6.06 -3.83 -22.44
CA ASN A 15 6.78 -3.85 -21.18
C ASN A 15 7.99 -2.89 -21.27
N ARG A 16 8.81 -2.80 -20.23
CA ARG A 16 10.00 -1.93 -20.21
C ARG A 16 11.01 -2.17 -21.35
N SER A 17 11.01 -3.35 -21.98
CA SER A 17 11.89 -3.69 -23.10
C SER A 17 11.24 -3.53 -24.47
N PHE A 18 9.91 -3.34 -24.51
CA PHE A 18 9.13 -3.03 -25.70
C PHE A 18 8.01 -2.04 -25.35
N THR A 19 8.32 -0.75 -25.42
CA THR A 19 7.48 0.36 -24.94
C THR A 19 6.49 0.86 -25.99
N LEU A 20 5.63 1.82 -25.62
CA LEU A 20 4.71 2.47 -26.56
C LEU A 20 5.44 3.26 -27.66
N GLU A 21 6.63 3.77 -27.37
CA GLU A 21 7.48 4.45 -28.36
C GLU A 21 7.94 3.47 -29.44
N GLN A 22 8.48 2.33 -29.03
CA GLN A 22 8.91 1.27 -29.96
C GLN A 22 7.73 0.67 -30.73
N ALA A 23 6.55 0.57 -30.10
CA ALA A 23 5.32 0.17 -30.77
C ALA A 23 4.90 1.18 -31.86
N ALA A 24 5.08 2.49 -31.61
CA ALA A 24 4.78 3.52 -32.60
C ALA A 24 5.69 3.41 -33.84
N GLU A 25 6.97 3.08 -33.66
CA GLU A 25 7.91 2.86 -34.76
C GLU A 25 7.50 1.69 -35.68
N LEU A 26 6.80 0.68 -35.16
CA LEU A 26 6.32 -0.46 -35.95
C LEU A 26 5.06 -0.17 -36.77
N THR A 27 4.41 0.99 -36.57
CA THR A 27 3.12 1.29 -37.19
C THR A 27 3.15 1.21 -38.72
N ASP A 28 4.23 1.68 -39.36
CA ASP A 28 4.40 1.62 -40.81
C ASP A 28 4.49 0.16 -41.28
N TYR A 29 5.32 -0.64 -40.62
CA TYR A 29 5.47 -2.06 -40.91
C TYR A 29 4.15 -2.83 -40.75
N LEU A 30 3.39 -2.58 -39.68
CA LEU A 30 2.12 -3.25 -39.42
C LEU A 30 1.06 -2.87 -40.47
N TYR A 31 1.05 -1.61 -40.91
CA TYR A 31 0.19 -1.17 -41.99
C TYR A 31 0.53 -1.88 -43.31
N ASP A 32 1.81 -1.94 -43.69
CA ASP A 32 2.27 -2.61 -44.92
C ASP A 32 2.02 -4.12 -44.88
N LEU A 33 2.08 -4.73 -43.69
CA LEU A 33 1.71 -6.13 -43.45
C LEU A 33 0.19 -6.39 -43.63
N GLY A 34 -0.64 -5.35 -43.62
CA GLY A 34 -2.10 -5.46 -43.77
C GLY A 34 -2.86 -5.62 -42.45
N ILE A 35 -2.27 -5.20 -41.33
CA ILE A 35 -2.95 -5.18 -40.03
C ILE A 35 -3.98 -4.04 -40.02
N SER A 36 -5.21 -4.33 -39.59
CA SER A 36 -6.24 -3.29 -39.45
C SER A 36 -6.23 -2.64 -38.07
N ASP A 37 -5.88 -3.38 -37.02
CA ASP A 37 -5.95 -2.92 -35.64
C ASP A 37 -4.78 -3.45 -34.80
N CYS A 38 -4.12 -2.56 -34.06
CA CYS A 38 -3.17 -2.95 -33.03
C CYS A 38 -3.94 -3.40 -31.78
N TYR A 39 -3.52 -4.50 -31.17
CA TYR A 39 -4.07 -5.00 -29.91
C TYR A 39 -2.96 -4.96 -28.84
N THR A 40 -3.05 -4.07 -27.85
CA THR A 40 -2.02 -3.95 -26.81
C THR A 40 -2.33 -4.82 -25.60
N SER A 41 -1.28 -5.26 -24.89
CA SER A 41 -1.37 -5.65 -23.48
C SER A 41 -1.88 -4.50 -22.60
N PRO A 42 -2.22 -4.78 -21.31
CA PRO A 42 -2.73 -3.76 -20.41
C PRO A 42 -1.77 -2.58 -20.27
N LEU A 43 -2.33 -1.37 -20.23
CA LEU A 43 -1.57 -0.11 -20.25
C LEU A 43 -1.53 0.61 -18.90
N THR A 44 -2.38 0.20 -17.95
CA THR A 44 -2.45 0.78 -16.60
C THR A 44 -1.23 0.39 -15.77
N VAL A 45 -0.94 1.16 -14.72
CA VAL A 45 0.23 0.89 -13.87
C VAL A 45 0.15 -0.51 -13.27
N ALA A 46 1.16 -1.33 -13.58
CA ALA A 46 1.38 -2.63 -12.98
C ALA A 46 2.50 -2.55 -11.95
N ARG A 47 2.73 -3.66 -11.22
CA ARG A 47 3.91 -3.79 -10.36
C ARG A 47 5.19 -3.45 -11.14
N ALA A 48 6.17 -2.88 -10.44
CA ALA A 48 7.48 -2.59 -11.00
C ALA A 48 8.08 -3.84 -11.68
N ASP A 49 8.74 -3.63 -12.82
CA ASP A 49 9.34 -4.70 -13.64
C ASP A 49 8.35 -5.74 -14.21
N SER A 50 7.04 -5.49 -14.16
CA SER A 50 6.06 -6.37 -14.80
C SER A 50 6.29 -6.48 -16.30
N MET A 51 6.39 -7.72 -16.78
CA MET A 51 6.58 -8.02 -18.21
C MET A 51 5.25 -8.22 -18.96
N HIS A 52 4.11 -8.19 -18.26
CA HIS A 52 2.81 -8.54 -18.82
C HIS A 52 1.68 -7.56 -18.50
N GLY A 53 1.76 -6.79 -17.40
CA GLY A 53 0.79 -5.72 -17.07
C GLY A 53 -0.52 -6.17 -16.44
N TYR A 54 -0.69 -7.46 -16.11
CA TYR A 54 -1.93 -7.99 -15.52
C TYR A 54 -2.01 -7.81 -13.99
N ASP A 55 -0.87 -7.59 -13.37
CA ASP A 55 -0.68 -7.31 -11.95
C ASP A 55 -0.83 -5.81 -11.67
N VAL A 56 -2.02 -5.29 -11.96
CA VAL A 56 -2.35 -3.85 -11.85
C VAL A 56 -2.32 -3.36 -10.40
N ILE A 57 -1.67 -2.21 -10.17
CA ILE A 57 -1.62 -1.55 -8.85
C ILE A 57 -2.31 -0.18 -8.85
N ASP A 58 -2.55 0.43 -10.01
CA ASP A 58 -3.25 1.71 -10.14
C ASP A 58 -4.00 1.79 -11.49
N HIS A 59 -5.33 1.71 -11.43
CA HIS A 59 -6.21 1.85 -12.60
C HIS A 59 -6.36 3.30 -13.08
N GLY A 60 -5.99 4.30 -12.27
CA GLY A 60 -6.18 5.71 -12.57
C GLY A 60 -5.09 6.32 -13.44
N ARG A 61 -4.05 5.55 -13.81
CA ARG A 61 -2.87 6.05 -14.50
C ARG A 61 -2.35 5.06 -15.54
N LEU A 62 -1.79 5.59 -16.62
CA LEU A 62 -1.02 4.81 -17.58
C LEU A 62 0.37 4.52 -17.03
N ASN A 63 0.90 3.33 -17.33
CA ASN A 63 2.16 2.84 -16.80
C ASN A 63 3.35 3.70 -17.28
N PRO A 64 4.08 4.37 -16.36
CA PRO A 64 5.26 5.15 -16.72
C PRO A 64 6.37 4.32 -17.38
N GLU A 65 6.51 3.03 -17.03
CA GLU A 65 7.49 2.13 -17.66
C GLU A 65 7.20 1.87 -19.15
N LEU A 66 5.96 2.10 -19.59
CA LEU A 66 5.57 2.02 -21.00
C LEU A 66 5.72 3.37 -21.73
N GLY A 67 6.07 4.44 -21.02
CA GLY A 67 6.16 5.81 -21.54
C GLY A 67 4.99 6.73 -21.14
N GLY A 68 4.02 6.23 -20.38
CA GLY A 68 2.91 7.02 -19.84
C GLY A 68 1.98 7.63 -20.90
N GLU A 69 1.27 8.69 -20.51
CA GLU A 69 0.23 9.32 -21.33
C GLU A 69 0.78 9.97 -22.60
N GLU A 70 1.95 10.59 -22.53
CA GLU A 70 2.58 11.23 -23.69
C GLU A 70 2.85 10.22 -24.82
N GLN A 71 3.49 9.08 -24.48
CA GLN A 71 3.81 8.06 -25.47
C GLN A 71 2.58 7.29 -25.93
N PHE A 72 1.58 7.11 -25.07
CA PHE A 72 0.27 6.57 -25.48
C PHE A 72 -0.37 7.45 -26.56
N LEU A 73 -0.39 8.78 -26.38
CA LEU A 73 -0.96 9.70 -27.36
C LEU A 73 -0.18 9.73 -28.67
N LYS A 74 1.15 9.55 -28.63
CA LYS A 74 1.98 9.43 -29.84
C LYS A 74 1.67 8.13 -30.59
N PHE A 75 1.64 7.00 -29.89
CA PHE A 75 1.29 5.70 -30.46
C PHE A 75 -0.13 5.70 -31.06
N ALA A 76 -1.12 6.18 -30.32
CA ALA A 76 -2.50 6.28 -30.79
C ALA A 76 -2.62 7.17 -32.03
N ARG A 77 -1.87 8.28 -32.11
CA ARG A 77 -1.82 9.14 -33.30
C ARG A 77 -1.18 8.45 -34.49
N ALA A 78 -0.09 7.70 -34.29
CA ALA A 78 0.57 6.95 -35.35
C ALA A 78 -0.40 5.91 -35.95
N VAL A 79 -1.03 5.10 -35.11
CA VAL A 79 -2.04 4.10 -35.49
C VAL A 79 -3.21 4.75 -36.24
N ALA A 80 -3.79 5.82 -35.69
CA ALA A 80 -4.89 6.54 -36.32
C ALA A 80 -4.49 7.20 -37.65
N GLY A 81 -3.26 7.69 -37.78
CA GLY A 81 -2.73 8.28 -39.01
C GLY A 81 -2.67 7.31 -40.19
N LYS A 82 -2.66 6.00 -39.93
CA LYS A 82 -2.75 4.93 -40.95
C LYS A 82 -4.17 4.42 -41.18
N GLY A 83 -5.17 5.01 -40.52
CA GLY A 83 -6.54 4.48 -40.50
C GLY A 83 -6.68 3.15 -39.74
N MET A 84 -5.62 2.70 -39.05
CA MET A 84 -5.67 1.54 -38.17
C MET A 84 -6.39 1.88 -36.86
N GLY A 85 -6.85 0.86 -36.15
CA GLY A 85 -7.50 1.01 -34.86
C GLY A 85 -6.65 0.47 -33.73
N LEU A 86 -7.09 0.75 -32.51
CA LEU A 86 -6.40 0.38 -31.29
C LEU A 86 -7.37 -0.33 -30.35
N LEU A 87 -7.12 -1.62 -30.13
CA LEU A 87 -7.78 -2.44 -29.11
C LEU A 87 -6.85 -2.51 -27.89
N VAL A 88 -7.38 -2.20 -26.71
CA VAL A 88 -6.61 -2.19 -25.47
C VAL A 88 -7.13 -3.29 -24.55
N ASP A 89 -6.23 -4.16 -24.08
CA ASP A 89 -6.52 -5.14 -23.04
C ASP A 89 -6.77 -4.45 -21.69
N ILE A 90 -7.75 -4.92 -20.93
CA ILE A 90 -8.11 -4.35 -19.62
C ILE A 90 -8.27 -5.47 -18.59
N VAL A 91 -7.95 -5.16 -17.33
CA VAL A 91 -7.97 -6.12 -16.22
C VAL A 91 -8.94 -5.63 -15.15
N PRO A 92 -10.25 -5.86 -15.31
CA PRO A 92 -11.25 -5.32 -14.38
C PRO A 92 -11.45 -6.20 -13.13
N ASN A 93 -11.03 -7.46 -13.17
CA ASN A 93 -11.38 -8.45 -12.17
C ASN A 93 -10.52 -8.39 -10.91
N HIS A 94 -9.23 -8.04 -11.03
CA HIS A 94 -8.27 -8.16 -9.94
C HIS A 94 -7.21 -7.07 -9.98
N MET A 95 -6.57 -6.87 -8.83
CA MET A 95 -5.40 -6.01 -8.66
C MET A 95 -4.29 -6.81 -7.98
N CYS A 96 -3.04 -6.43 -8.23
CA CYS A 96 -1.90 -6.96 -7.52
C CYS A 96 -1.89 -6.47 -6.07
N ILE A 97 -1.74 -7.42 -5.15
CA ILE A 97 -1.58 -7.17 -3.71
C ILE A 97 -0.15 -7.48 -3.23
N VAL A 98 0.73 -7.87 -4.15
CA VAL A 98 2.15 -8.14 -3.86
C VAL A 98 2.86 -6.80 -3.72
N ASP A 99 3.68 -6.70 -2.67
CA ASP A 99 4.33 -5.47 -2.21
C ASP A 99 3.35 -4.38 -1.71
N SER A 100 3.92 -3.34 -1.12
CA SER A 100 3.17 -2.23 -0.52
C SER A 100 2.82 -1.10 -1.50
N PHE A 101 2.89 -1.35 -2.81
CA PHE A 101 2.73 -0.31 -3.84
C PHE A 101 1.27 -0.09 -4.24
N ASN A 102 0.40 -1.09 -4.06
CA ASN A 102 -1.04 -0.90 -4.25
C ASN A 102 -1.61 -0.08 -3.09
N ARG A 103 -1.78 1.22 -3.32
CA ARG A 103 -2.25 2.18 -2.31
C ARG A 103 -3.65 1.85 -1.78
N TRP A 104 -4.50 1.26 -2.62
CA TRP A 104 -5.85 0.88 -2.20
C TRP A 104 -5.80 -0.31 -1.24
N TRP A 105 -5.02 -1.33 -1.58
CA TRP A 105 -4.79 -2.48 -0.72
C TRP A 105 -4.12 -2.07 0.60
N PHE A 106 -3.11 -1.20 0.54
CA PHE A 106 -2.44 -0.68 1.73
C PHE A 106 -3.43 0.09 2.64
N ASP A 107 -4.31 0.92 2.09
CA ASP A 107 -5.36 1.59 2.89
C ASP A 107 -6.36 0.61 3.52
N VAL A 108 -6.71 -0.48 2.82
CA VAL A 108 -7.55 -1.57 3.37
C VAL A 108 -6.86 -2.27 4.54
N LEU A 109 -5.58 -2.58 4.43
CA LEU A 109 -4.82 -3.21 5.51
C LEU A 109 -4.62 -2.27 6.73
N GLU A 110 -4.55 -0.96 6.50
CA GLU A 110 -4.41 0.04 7.57
C GLU A 110 -5.75 0.30 8.30
N ASN A 111 -6.87 0.28 7.55
CA ASN A 111 -8.16 0.78 8.03
C ASN A 111 -9.28 -0.26 8.08
N GLY A 112 -9.05 -1.49 7.64
CA GLY A 112 -10.04 -2.56 7.66
C GLY A 112 -11.35 -2.16 6.95
N PRO A 113 -12.52 -2.54 7.50
CA PRO A 113 -13.83 -2.15 6.97
C PRO A 113 -14.02 -0.64 6.77
N SER A 114 -13.34 0.21 7.53
CA SER A 114 -13.39 1.68 7.38
C SER A 114 -12.52 2.24 6.24
N SER A 115 -11.86 1.38 5.45
CA SER A 115 -11.19 1.85 4.23
C SER A 115 -12.21 2.32 3.20
N ARG A 116 -11.89 3.43 2.53
CA ARG A 116 -12.67 3.89 1.36
C ARG A 116 -12.60 2.91 0.19
N PHE A 117 -11.60 2.03 0.20
CA PHE A 117 -11.39 0.99 -0.80
C PHE A 117 -11.85 -0.40 -0.33
N ALA A 118 -12.42 -0.54 0.87
CA ALA A 118 -12.85 -1.84 1.40
C ALA A 118 -13.82 -2.58 0.45
N ARG A 119 -14.68 -1.85 -0.26
CA ARG A 119 -15.65 -2.41 -1.23
C ARG A 119 -15.09 -2.62 -2.64
N PHE A 120 -13.84 -2.23 -2.91
CA PHE A 120 -13.16 -2.51 -4.17
C PHE A 120 -12.57 -3.94 -4.20
N PHE A 121 -12.35 -4.53 -3.04
CA PHE A 121 -11.87 -5.89 -2.88
C PHE A 121 -13.01 -6.76 -2.36
N ASP A 122 -13.09 -7.99 -2.86
CA ASP A 122 -14.06 -8.99 -2.39
C ASP A 122 -13.52 -9.65 -1.12
N ILE A 123 -13.84 -9.07 0.04
CA ILE A 123 -13.38 -9.50 1.36
C ILE A 123 -14.58 -9.90 2.21
N ASP A 124 -14.57 -11.13 2.71
CA ASP A 124 -15.47 -11.56 3.77
C ASP A 124 -14.95 -11.06 5.13
N TRP A 125 -15.59 -10.00 5.65
CA TRP A 125 -15.24 -9.40 6.93
C TRP A 125 -15.87 -10.11 8.13
N ASP A 126 -16.78 -11.05 7.92
CA ASP A 126 -17.43 -11.83 8.98
C ASP A 126 -17.38 -13.33 8.67
N PRO A 127 -16.17 -13.90 8.52
CA PRO A 127 -16.01 -15.31 8.20
C PRO A 127 -16.40 -16.18 9.40
N PRO A 128 -16.70 -17.49 9.21
CA PRO A 128 -17.14 -18.39 10.29
C PRO A 128 -16.16 -18.56 11.47
N LYS A 129 -14.93 -18.08 11.35
CA LYS A 129 -13.91 -18.14 12.38
C LYS A 129 -13.82 -16.78 13.07
N ASP A 130 -14.45 -16.62 14.23
CA ASP A 130 -14.54 -15.36 15.00
C ASP A 130 -13.20 -14.64 15.19
N SER A 131 -12.09 -15.39 15.31
CA SER A 131 -10.75 -14.79 15.43
C SER A 131 -10.27 -14.03 14.18
N LEU A 132 -11.01 -14.11 13.08
CA LEU A 132 -10.78 -13.42 11.80
C LEU A 132 -11.83 -12.36 11.49
N THR A 133 -12.82 -12.14 12.36
CA THR A 133 -13.80 -11.07 12.16
C THR A 133 -13.09 -9.72 12.02
N ASN A 134 -13.46 -8.99 10.98
CA ASN A 134 -12.85 -7.73 10.55
C ASN A 134 -11.34 -7.81 10.24
N LYS A 135 -10.85 -9.00 9.82
CA LYS A 135 -9.44 -9.23 9.48
C LYS A 135 -9.27 -9.93 8.13
N VAL A 136 -8.28 -9.48 7.37
CA VAL A 136 -7.79 -10.19 6.18
C VAL A 136 -6.74 -11.22 6.57
N LEU A 137 -6.91 -12.49 6.19
CA LEU A 137 -5.85 -13.50 6.34
C LEU A 137 -4.82 -13.34 5.21
N LEU A 138 -3.55 -13.13 5.56
CA LEU A 138 -2.45 -12.93 4.62
C LEU A 138 -1.46 -14.10 4.66
N PRO A 139 -1.53 -15.06 3.72
CA PRO A 139 -0.59 -16.19 3.62
C PRO A 139 0.70 -15.76 2.90
N VAL A 140 1.51 -14.96 3.60
CA VAL A 140 2.71 -14.30 3.02
C VAL A 140 4.01 -14.66 3.75
N LEU A 141 3.93 -15.39 4.86
CA LEU A 141 5.10 -15.77 5.64
C LEU A 141 5.76 -17.02 5.05
N GLY A 142 7.09 -17.07 5.11
CA GLY A 142 7.91 -18.19 4.62
C GLY A 142 8.25 -19.25 5.67
N ASP A 143 7.91 -19.01 6.95
CA ASP A 143 7.99 -19.98 8.05
C ASP A 143 6.89 -19.64 9.09
N GLN A 144 6.83 -20.41 10.17
CA GLN A 144 5.92 -20.20 11.29
C GLN A 144 6.09 -18.82 11.93
N TYR A 145 4.97 -18.11 12.09
CA TYR A 145 4.89 -16.75 12.65
C TYR A 145 5.74 -16.53 13.92
N GLY A 146 5.66 -17.43 14.90
CA GLY A 146 6.43 -17.30 16.15
C GLY A 146 7.94 -17.34 15.94
N ARG A 147 8.43 -18.21 15.03
CA ARG A 147 9.86 -18.26 14.69
C ARG A 147 10.34 -16.99 14.01
N LEU A 148 9.53 -16.46 13.09
CA LEU A 148 9.84 -15.23 12.37
C LEU A 148 9.88 -14.02 13.31
N LEU A 149 8.99 -13.97 14.32
CA LEU A 149 9.06 -12.99 15.39
C LEU A 149 10.33 -13.12 16.21
N GLU A 150 10.62 -14.31 16.76
CA GLU A 150 11.79 -14.54 17.62
C GLU A 150 13.13 -14.33 16.90
N ASN A 151 13.15 -14.57 15.59
CA ASN A 151 14.30 -14.28 14.73
C ASN A 151 14.43 -12.78 14.37
N GLN A 152 13.47 -11.94 14.77
CA GLN A 152 13.34 -10.53 14.39
C GLN A 152 13.24 -10.32 12.88
N GLU A 153 12.61 -11.24 12.16
CA GLU A 153 12.37 -11.10 10.72
C GLU A 153 11.13 -10.24 10.44
N ILE A 154 10.22 -10.13 11.43
CA ILE A 154 9.13 -9.16 11.43
C ILE A 154 9.51 -8.03 12.39
N LYS A 155 9.57 -6.79 11.90
CA LYS A 155 9.90 -5.61 12.70
C LYS A 155 8.94 -4.47 12.45
N ILE A 156 8.62 -3.71 13.50
CA ILE A 156 7.95 -2.42 13.39
C ILE A 156 8.99 -1.34 13.12
N VAL A 157 8.74 -0.56 12.09
CA VAL A 157 9.59 0.54 11.65
C VAL A 157 8.73 1.80 11.57
N TYR A 158 9.30 2.93 11.98
CA TYR A 158 8.71 4.25 11.74
C TYR A 158 9.20 4.81 10.41
N HIS A 159 8.28 5.29 9.57
CA HIS A 159 8.59 5.86 8.27
C HIS A 159 7.57 6.95 7.90
N GLY A 160 8.05 8.20 7.77
CA GLY A 160 7.26 9.32 7.22
C GLY A 160 5.94 9.60 7.95
N GLY A 161 5.96 9.65 9.29
CA GLY A 161 4.77 9.92 10.11
C GLY A 161 3.88 8.70 10.37
N ALA A 162 4.25 7.51 9.91
CA ALA A 162 3.50 6.28 10.11
C ALA A 162 4.39 5.13 10.62
N PHE A 163 3.74 4.05 11.06
CA PHE A 163 4.42 2.82 11.46
C PHE A 163 4.05 1.68 10.52
N GLU A 164 5.02 0.83 10.21
CA GLU A 164 4.89 -0.29 9.29
C GLU A 164 5.49 -1.55 9.91
N ALA A 165 4.85 -2.70 9.70
CA ALA A 165 5.48 -4.00 9.89
C ALA A 165 6.25 -4.38 8.63
N HIS A 166 7.54 -4.65 8.78
CA HIS A 166 8.46 -5.04 7.72
C HIS A 166 8.79 -6.52 7.87
N TYR A 167 8.62 -7.28 6.79
CA TYR A 167 9.03 -8.67 6.65
C TYR A 167 9.77 -8.84 5.32
N TYR A 168 11.10 -8.84 5.36
CA TYR A 168 11.96 -8.69 4.18
C TYR A 168 11.57 -7.45 3.35
N HIS A 169 11.08 -7.64 2.13
CA HIS A 169 10.64 -6.56 1.23
C HIS A 169 9.16 -6.20 1.43
N LEU A 170 8.39 -7.04 2.13
CA LEU A 170 6.99 -6.78 2.42
C LEU A 170 6.88 -5.71 3.50
N ARG A 171 6.11 -4.65 3.18
CA ARG A 171 5.75 -3.60 4.13
C ARG A 171 4.25 -3.60 4.31
N LEU A 172 3.80 -3.59 5.56
CA LEU A 172 2.40 -3.61 5.94
C LEU A 172 2.11 -2.44 6.86
N PRO A 173 0.99 -1.74 6.71
CA PRO A 173 0.66 -0.63 7.60
C PRO A 173 0.34 -1.12 9.01
N ILE A 174 0.59 -0.26 9.99
CA ILE A 174 0.05 -0.40 11.35
C ILE A 174 -1.12 0.56 11.51
N ALA A 175 -2.25 0.05 12.01
CA ALA A 175 -3.47 0.80 12.22
C ALA A 175 -3.24 2.00 13.17
N PRO A 176 -3.64 3.23 12.81
CA PRO A 176 -3.34 4.43 13.59
C PRO A 176 -3.67 4.37 15.09
N ARG A 177 -4.81 3.78 15.47
CA ARG A 177 -5.22 3.65 16.88
C ARG A 177 -4.26 2.78 17.71
N THR A 178 -3.47 1.91 17.09
CA THR A 178 -2.51 1.06 17.80
C THR A 178 -1.12 1.71 17.90
N TRP A 179 -0.91 2.91 17.35
CA TRP A 179 0.38 3.61 17.46
C TRP A 179 0.73 4.00 18.89
N THR A 180 -0.26 4.08 19.79
CA THR A 180 -0.05 4.30 21.22
C THR A 180 0.84 3.25 21.88
N TRP A 181 0.96 2.04 21.29
CA TRP A 181 1.89 1.01 21.76
C TRP A 181 3.37 1.44 21.63
N MET A 182 3.68 2.28 20.65
CA MET A 182 5.01 2.86 20.42
C MET A 182 5.12 4.26 21.05
N LEU A 183 4.06 5.07 20.97
CA LEU A 183 4.08 6.46 21.42
C LEU A 183 4.03 6.62 22.94
N ALA A 184 3.33 5.74 23.67
CA ALA A 184 3.24 5.87 25.14
C ALA A 184 4.60 5.66 25.83
N PRO A 185 5.38 4.59 25.53
CA PRO A 185 6.74 4.47 26.06
C PRO A 185 7.66 5.63 25.63
N SER A 186 7.50 6.13 24.39
CA SER A 186 8.28 7.27 23.90
C SER A 186 7.98 8.54 24.71
N ARG A 187 6.70 8.78 25.01
CA ARG A 187 6.24 9.90 25.85
C ARG A 187 6.82 9.81 27.26
N GLU A 188 6.82 8.64 27.90
CA GLU A 188 7.41 8.44 29.23
C GLU A 188 8.89 8.85 29.25
N ARG A 189 9.68 8.38 28.29
CA ARG A 189 11.11 8.76 28.15
C ARG A 189 11.28 10.25 27.89
N LEU A 190 10.42 10.85 27.08
CA LEU A 190 10.50 12.28 26.79
C LEU A 190 10.18 13.13 28.02
N VAL A 191 9.20 12.72 28.83
CA VAL A 191 8.89 13.39 30.10
C VAL A 191 10.10 13.33 31.04
N GLU A 192 10.79 12.19 31.14
CA GLU A 192 12.00 12.08 31.97
C GLU A 192 13.15 12.97 31.48
N ARG A 193 13.29 13.13 30.16
CA ARG A 193 14.38 13.91 29.53
C ARG A 193 14.14 15.41 29.53
N LEU A 194 12.90 15.83 29.29
CA LEU A 194 12.54 17.22 28.96
C LEU A 194 11.60 17.85 29.99
N GLY A 195 10.95 17.04 30.83
CA GLY A 195 9.89 17.47 31.73
C GLY A 195 8.52 17.46 31.07
N GLU A 196 7.48 17.32 31.89
CA GLU A 196 6.09 17.15 31.45
C GLU A 196 5.54 18.36 30.69
N SER A 197 5.93 19.58 31.07
CA SER A 197 5.46 20.82 30.44
C SER A 197 6.22 21.22 29.18
N HIS A 198 7.12 20.37 28.66
CA HIS A 198 7.89 20.70 27.46
C HIS A 198 6.97 20.72 26.22
N PRO A 199 7.09 21.70 25.30
CA PRO A 199 6.20 21.82 24.14
C PRO A 199 6.09 20.54 23.30
N ASP A 200 7.20 19.85 23.06
CA ASP A 200 7.21 18.59 22.27
C ASP A 200 6.52 17.42 22.98
N VAL A 201 6.58 17.38 24.33
CA VAL A 201 5.85 16.38 25.13
C VAL A 201 4.35 16.65 25.02
N MET A 202 3.94 17.91 25.16
CA MET A 202 2.54 18.32 25.00
C MET A 202 2.01 18.07 23.59
N GLU A 203 2.83 18.29 22.55
CA GLU A 203 2.44 17.98 21.17
C GLU A 203 2.28 16.47 20.95
N LEU A 204 3.19 15.65 21.48
CA LEU A 204 3.05 14.19 21.42
C LEU A 204 1.78 13.71 22.13
N GLU A 205 1.45 14.25 23.30
CA GLU A 205 0.21 13.95 24.03
C GLU A 205 -1.04 14.36 23.24
N SER A 206 -0.99 15.52 22.58
CA SER A 206 -2.06 15.99 21.70
C SER A 206 -2.25 15.07 20.50
N ILE A 207 -1.16 14.60 19.88
CA ILE A 207 -1.18 13.59 18.81
C ILE A 207 -1.79 12.28 19.31
N MET A 208 -1.34 11.77 20.46
CA MET A 208 -1.90 10.55 21.08
C MET A 208 -3.38 10.68 21.41
N THR A 209 -3.81 11.85 21.87
CA THR A 209 -5.22 12.15 22.12
C THR A 209 -6.02 12.09 20.82
N ALA A 210 -5.54 12.72 19.74
CA ALA A 210 -6.20 12.66 18.44
C ALA A 210 -6.30 11.22 17.91
N ILE A 211 -5.25 10.41 18.07
CA ILE A 211 -5.24 8.98 17.72
C ILE A 211 -6.35 8.23 18.45
N ASN A 212 -6.52 8.45 19.75
CA ASN A 212 -7.53 7.77 20.55
C ASN A 212 -8.97 8.13 20.13
N HIS A 213 -9.18 9.35 19.61
CA HIS A 213 -10.47 9.84 19.12
C HIS A 213 -10.78 9.42 17.68
N LEU A 214 -9.83 8.85 16.93
CA LEU A 214 -10.13 8.35 15.59
C LEU A 214 -11.30 7.36 15.64
N PRO A 215 -12.29 7.48 14.73
CA PRO A 215 -13.32 6.46 14.56
C PRO A 215 -12.70 5.07 14.40
N LEU A 216 -13.35 4.04 14.92
CA LEU A 216 -12.83 2.67 14.86
C LEU A 216 -12.60 2.21 13.41
N ARG A 217 -11.67 1.27 13.20
CA ARG A 217 -11.41 0.66 11.88
C ARG A 217 -12.57 -0.22 11.36
N THR A 218 -13.55 -0.49 12.22
CA THR A 218 -14.75 -1.27 11.92
C THR A 218 -15.97 -0.38 11.65
N GLU A 219 -15.81 0.94 11.72
CA GLU A 219 -16.89 1.88 11.44
C GLU A 219 -17.20 1.89 9.94
N THR A 220 -18.49 1.89 9.60
CA THR A 220 -18.95 1.84 8.21
C THR A 220 -19.85 3.02 7.84
N ASP A 221 -20.21 3.87 8.82
CA ASP A 221 -20.86 5.15 8.54
C ASP A 221 -19.97 6.04 7.67
N ALA A 222 -20.55 6.61 6.61
CA ALA A 222 -19.81 7.33 5.59
C ALA A 222 -19.16 8.62 6.10
N GLU A 223 -19.77 9.33 7.05
CA GLU A 223 -19.18 10.53 7.63
C GLU A 223 -18.03 10.17 8.55
N ARG A 224 -18.19 9.14 9.38
CA ARG A 224 -17.12 8.68 10.27
C ARG A 224 -15.94 8.08 9.51
N VAL A 225 -16.19 7.39 8.40
CA VAL A 225 -15.13 6.95 7.49
C VAL A 225 -14.37 8.15 6.90
N ARG A 226 -15.08 9.19 6.44
CA ARG A 226 -14.44 10.43 5.95
C ARG A 226 -13.61 11.13 7.02
N GLU A 227 -14.15 11.24 8.24
CA GLU A 227 -13.47 11.78 9.40
C GLU A 227 -12.18 11.03 9.68
N ARG A 228 -12.25 9.69 9.83
CA ARG A 228 -11.07 8.84 10.05
C ARG A 228 -10.00 9.06 8.98
N GLN A 229 -10.39 9.12 7.71
CA GLN A 229 -9.48 9.29 6.58
C GLN A 229 -8.81 10.67 6.57
N ARG A 230 -9.50 11.72 7.01
CA ARG A 230 -8.91 13.07 7.12
C ARG A 230 -7.99 13.17 8.34
N GLU A 231 -8.51 12.80 9.51
CA GLU A 231 -7.79 12.98 10.78
C GLU A 231 -6.51 12.12 10.85
N LYS A 232 -6.52 10.90 10.29
CA LYS A 232 -5.30 10.06 10.28
C LYS A 232 -4.15 10.72 9.51
N GLU A 233 -4.43 11.42 8.41
CA GLU A 233 -3.39 12.07 7.59
C GLU A 233 -2.86 13.34 8.27
N ILE A 234 -3.73 14.06 9.00
CA ILE A 234 -3.30 15.19 9.86
C ILE A 234 -2.38 14.68 10.97
N ILE A 235 -2.75 13.58 11.64
CA ILE A 235 -1.94 12.95 12.69
C ILE A 235 -0.58 12.52 12.14
N LYS A 236 -0.53 11.86 10.96
CA LYS A 236 0.73 11.47 10.30
C LYS A 236 1.65 12.67 10.07
N SER A 237 1.11 13.75 9.51
CA SER A 237 1.85 14.97 9.22
C SER A 237 2.43 15.62 10.50
N ARG A 238 1.61 15.71 11.55
CA ARG A 238 2.03 16.23 12.86
C ARG A 238 3.13 15.38 13.48
N LEU A 239 2.97 14.06 13.47
CA LEU A 239 3.97 13.14 14.01
C LEU A 239 5.28 13.20 13.21
N SER A 240 5.23 13.25 11.87
CA SER A 240 6.42 13.43 11.02
C SER A 240 7.17 14.70 11.39
N THR A 241 6.43 15.82 11.48
CA THR A 241 7.00 17.13 11.82
C THR A 241 7.67 17.10 13.20
N LEU A 242 7.02 16.52 14.21
CA LEU A 242 7.55 16.44 15.57
C LEU A 242 8.82 15.57 15.67
N VAL A 243 8.83 14.43 14.98
CA VAL A 243 9.98 13.51 14.99
C VAL A 243 11.17 14.10 14.21
N GLU A 244 10.91 14.81 13.12
CA GLU A 244 11.95 15.45 12.29
C GLU A 244 12.53 16.71 12.95
N SER A 245 11.72 17.44 13.73
CA SER A 245 12.14 18.71 14.34
C SER A 245 13.02 18.55 15.58
N ASN A 246 12.93 17.40 16.29
CA ASN A 246 13.65 17.19 17.54
C ASN A 246 14.30 15.80 17.63
N ALA A 247 15.63 15.78 17.71
CA ALA A 247 16.43 14.56 17.85
C ALA A 247 16.12 13.75 19.12
N MET A 248 15.70 14.40 20.21
CA MET A 248 15.31 13.69 21.44
C MET A 248 13.99 12.94 21.28
N VAL A 249 13.04 13.49 20.52
CA VAL A 249 11.79 12.80 20.14
C VAL A 249 12.10 11.61 19.26
N SER A 250 12.92 11.81 18.24
CA SER A 250 13.36 10.73 17.36
C SER A 250 14.06 9.60 18.13
N SER A 251 14.99 9.93 19.03
CA SER A 251 15.68 8.96 19.90
C SER A 251 14.71 8.20 20.80
N ALA A 252 13.81 8.89 21.50
CA ALA A 252 12.85 8.25 22.39
C ALA A 252 11.89 7.30 21.65
N LEU A 253 11.50 7.67 20.42
CA LEU A 253 10.70 6.81 19.57
C LEU A 253 11.48 5.58 19.09
N GLN A 254 12.72 5.77 18.66
CA GLN A 254 13.60 4.69 18.21
C GLN A 254 13.83 3.66 19.31
N GLU A 255 14.10 4.10 20.55
CA GLU A 255 14.24 3.22 21.71
C GLU A 255 12.94 2.44 22.00
N SER A 256 11.78 3.09 21.86
CA SER A 256 10.48 2.44 22.02
C SER A 256 10.23 1.36 20.97
N LEU A 257 10.71 1.59 19.73
CA LEU A 257 10.64 0.60 18.64
C LEU A 257 11.61 -0.56 18.85
N GLU A 258 12.82 -0.29 19.35
CA GLU A 258 13.81 -1.32 19.67
C GLU A 258 13.28 -2.27 20.74
N GLU A 259 12.69 -1.75 21.80
CA GLU A 259 12.04 -2.56 22.83
C GLU A 259 10.86 -3.36 22.31
N LEU A 260 10.00 -2.72 21.50
CA LEU A 260 8.85 -3.39 20.90
C LEU A 260 9.28 -4.54 19.98
N ASN A 261 10.37 -4.37 19.23
CA ASN A 261 10.89 -5.37 18.30
C ASN A 261 11.57 -6.57 18.98
N GLY A 262 11.58 -6.62 20.32
CA GLY A 262 12.06 -7.73 21.11
C GLY A 262 13.57 -7.94 21.04
N VAL A 263 14.05 -8.94 21.78
CA VAL A 263 15.44 -9.33 21.90
C VAL A 263 15.57 -10.81 21.56
N ARG A 264 16.36 -11.13 20.53
CA ARG A 264 16.61 -12.52 20.12
C ARG A 264 17.14 -13.34 21.29
N GLY A 265 16.52 -14.50 21.53
CA GLY A 265 16.86 -15.39 22.66
C GLY A 265 16.05 -15.14 23.93
N ASP A 266 15.21 -14.10 23.97
CA ASP A 266 14.20 -13.88 25.02
C ASP A 266 12.79 -13.88 24.41
N PRO A 267 12.09 -15.03 24.38
CA PRO A 267 10.77 -15.14 23.78
C PRO A 267 9.72 -14.15 24.33
N ARG A 268 9.77 -13.83 25.63
CA ARG A 268 8.79 -12.94 26.27
C ARG A 268 8.95 -11.48 25.84
N SER A 269 10.12 -11.11 25.32
CA SER A 269 10.33 -9.77 24.78
C SER A 269 9.46 -9.48 23.54
N PHE A 270 8.90 -10.51 22.90
CA PHE A 270 8.05 -10.39 21.72
C PHE A 270 6.55 -10.32 22.03
N ASP A 271 6.12 -10.53 23.27
CA ASP A 271 4.69 -10.56 23.66
C ASP A 271 3.96 -9.25 23.27
N ARG A 272 4.65 -8.11 23.41
CA ARG A 272 4.10 -6.80 23.02
C ARG A 272 3.97 -6.65 21.50
N LEU A 273 4.92 -7.16 20.74
CA LEU A 273 4.86 -7.15 19.27
C LEU A 273 3.73 -8.06 18.77
N GLU A 274 3.61 -9.26 19.36
CA GLU A 274 2.52 -10.17 19.03
C GLU A 274 1.16 -9.54 19.33
N GLY A 275 1.01 -8.92 20.50
CA GLY A 275 -0.20 -8.19 20.86
C GLY A 275 -0.55 -7.06 19.88
N LEU A 276 0.44 -6.26 19.47
CA LEU A 276 0.26 -5.22 18.46
C LEU A 276 -0.20 -5.81 17.13
N LEU A 277 0.48 -6.83 16.63
CA LEU A 277 0.15 -7.47 15.34
C LEU A 277 -1.23 -8.15 15.38
N ALA A 278 -1.64 -8.68 16.53
CA ALA A 278 -2.96 -9.23 16.76
C ALA A 278 -4.09 -8.17 16.67
N GLU A 279 -3.79 -6.88 16.81
CA GLU A 279 -4.79 -5.79 16.72
C GLU A 279 -4.97 -5.24 15.29
N GLN A 280 -4.20 -5.71 14.31
CA GLN A 280 -4.25 -5.18 12.94
C GLN A 280 -5.49 -5.64 12.16
N ALA A 281 -5.81 -4.97 11.05
CA ALA A 281 -6.90 -5.39 10.14
C ALA A 281 -6.53 -6.62 9.28
N TYR A 282 -5.40 -7.23 9.58
CA TYR A 282 -4.92 -8.45 8.94
C TYR A 282 -4.34 -9.41 9.97
N ARG A 283 -4.21 -10.67 9.55
CA ARG A 283 -3.52 -11.73 10.29
C ARG A 283 -2.50 -12.37 9.35
N LEU A 284 -1.24 -12.32 9.75
CA LEU A 284 -0.16 -12.99 9.01
C LEU A 284 -0.24 -14.50 9.22
N SER A 285 -0.01 -15.25 8.16
CA SER A 285 0.00 -16.71 8.18
C SER A 285 1.09 -17.25 7.27
N PHE A 286 1.60 -18.42 7.66
CA PHE A 286 2.50 -19.24 6.87
C PHE A 286 1.75 -19.84 5.67
N TRP A 287 2.39 -19.82 4.50
CA TRP A 287 1.87 -20.38 3.26
C TRP A 287 1.90 -21.91 3.25
#